data_AF-A0AAQ3MSH7-F1
#
_entry.id   AF-A0AAQ3MSH7-F1
#
_cell.length_a   1.000
_cell.length_b   1.000
_cell.length_c   1.000
_cell.angle_alpha   90.00
_cell.angle_beta   90.00
_cell.angle_gamma   90.00
#
_symmetry.space_group_name_H-M   'P 1'
#
loop_
_entity.id
_entity.type
_entity.pdbx_description
1 polymer ?
#
loop_
_entity_poly.entity_id
_entity_poly.type
_entity_poly.pdbx_seq_one_letter_code
_entity_poly.pdbx_strand_id
1 'polypeptide(L)'
;MSPVHGFLLLLLFSKFMPLLLAAGDHERCPPSFPCGYLGNITFPFTITARHDCGFLSIRNCGDDNPHMPKSIQLQANGGWVQVVSIHELLSSSTTRFETFLFR
;
A
#
# COMPACT_ATOMS: atom_id res chain seq x y z
N MET A 1 13.94 -12.67 -34.25
CA MET A 1 12.96 -11.73 -33.65
C MET A 1 13.61 -10.36 -33.61
N SER A 2 13.00 -9.35 -34.23
CA SER A 2 13.60 -7.99 -34.35
C SER A 2 13.75 -7.35 -32.96
N PRO A 3 14.85 -6.63 -32.68
CA PRO A 3 15.11 -6.00 -31.37
C PRO A 3 13.98 -5.05 -30.92
N VAL A 4 13.24 -4.50 -31.88
CA VAL A 4 12.08 -3.63 -31.64
C VAL A 4 10.93 -4.39 -30.95
N HIS A 5 10.76 -5.67 -31.25
CA HIS A 5 9.73 -6.51 -30.62
C HIS A 5 10.09 -6.83 -29.16
N GLY A 6 11.37 -7.07 -28.88
CA GLY A 6 11.85 -7.28 -27.51
C GLY A 6 11.65 -6.04 -26.64
N PHE A 7 11.93 -4.87 -27.19
CA PHE A 7 11.74 -3.59 -26.49
C PHE A 7 10.26 -3.29 -26.22
N LEU A 8 9.38 -3.55 -27.20
CA LEU A 8 7.94 -3.39 -27.05
C LEU A 8 7.36 -4.32 -25.98
N LEU A 9 7.79 -5.60 -25.97
CA LEU A 9 7.39 -6.58 -24.96
C LEU A 9 7.84 -6.15 -23.56
N LEU A 10 9.09 -5.71 -23.39
CA LEU A 10 9.61 -5.23 -22.11
C LEU A 10 8.80 -4.04 -21.56
N LEU A 11 8.45 -3.09 -22.43
CA LEU A 11 7.61 -1.96 -22.03
C LEU A 11 6.22 -2.42 -21.58
N LEU A 12 5.58 -3.34 -22.33
CA LEU A 12 4.30 -3.94 -21.97
C LEU A 12 4.36 -4.65 -20.61
N PHE A 13 5.34 -5.53 -20.39
CA PHE A 13 5.49 -6.24 -19.12
C PHE A 13 5.76 -5.30 -17.94
N SER A 14 6.56 -4.25 -18.13
CA SER A 14 6.87 -3.26 -17.07
C SER A 14 5.63 -2.50 -16.58
N LYS A 15 4.66 -2.24 -17.47
CA LYS A 15 3.44 -1.49 -17.15
C LYS A 15 2.31 -2.38 -16.65
N PHE A 16 2.20 -3.61 -17.17
CA PHE A 16 1.13 -4.54 -16.81
C PHE A 16 1.42 -5.34 -15.54
N MET A 17 2.67 -5.64 -15.21
CA MET A 17 2.99 -6.39 -13.99
C MET A 17 2.55 -5.70 -12.69
N PRO A 18 2.76 -4.37 -12.51
CA PRO A 18 2.25 -3.66 -11.35
C PRO A 18 0.72 -3.70 -11.26
N LEU A 19 0.01 -3.64 -12.39
CA LEU A 19 -1.45 -3.76 -12.44
C LEU A 19 -1.92 -5.15 -12.00
N LEU A 20 -1.24 -6.20 -12.45
CA LEU A 20 -1.55 -7.58 -12.09
C LEU A 20 -1.29 -7.84 -10.59
N LEU A 21 -0.26 -7.21 -10.02
CA LEU A 21 0.05 -7.27 -8.58
C LEU A 21 -0.92 -6.44 -7.72
N ALA A 22 -1.44 -5.34 -8.26
CA ALA A 22 -2.42 -4.50 -7.57
C ALA A 22 -3.83 -5.10 -7.58
N ALA A 23 -4.14 -5.95 -8.58
CA ALA A 23 -5.33 -6.78 -8.61
C ALA A 23 -5.16 -7.99 -7.67
N GLY A 24 -4.95 -7.72 -6.38
CA GLY A 24 -5.03 -8.74 -5.34
C GLY A 24 -6.39 -9.44 -5.39
N ASP A 25 -6.40 -10.70 -4.94
CA ASP A 25 -7.60 -11.52 -4.82
C ASP A 25 -8.59 -10.84 -3.85
N HIS A 26 -9.54 -10.06 -4.38
CA HIS A 26 -10.51 -9.27 -3.59
C HIS A 26 -11.37 -10.16 -2.67
N GLU A 27 -11.44 -11.47 -2.95
CA GLU A 27 -12.08 -12.47 -2.09
C GLU A 27 -11.27 -12.71 -0.80
N ARG A 28 -9.93 -12.56 -0.83
CA ARG A 28 -9.04 -12.77 0.32
C ARG A 28 -8.70 -11.51 1.09
N CYS A 29 -8.58 -10.38 0.39
CA CYS A 29 -8.16 -9.11 0.97
C CYS A 29 -9.29 -8.07 0.95
N PRO A 30 -9.68 -7.50 2.10
CA PRO A 30 -10.68 -6.46 2.12
C PRO A 30 -10.16 -5.19 1.41
N PRO A 31 -11.06 -4.38 0.83
CA PRO A 31 -10.67 -3.18 0.07
C PRO A 31 -10.05 -2.08 0.96
N SER A 32 -10.32 -2.13 2.27
CA SER A 32 -9.72 -1.22 3.26
C SER A 32 -9.61 -1.89 4.63
N PHE A 33 -8.74 -1.34 5.48
CA PHE A 33 -8.55 -1.77 6.86
C PHE A 33 -8.76 -0.60 7.82
N PRO A 34 -9.52 -0.76 8.91
CA PRO A 34 -9.59 0.26 9.95
C PRO A 34 -8.26 0.35 10.70
N CYS A 35 -7.78 1.58 10.96
CA CYS A 35 -6.52 1.83 11.67
C CYS A 35 -6.59 3.06 12.61
N GLY A 36 -7.52 3.05 13.57
CA GLY A 36 -7.63 4.08 14.60
C GLY A 36 -7.74 5.50 14.02
N TYR A 37 -6.93 6.43 14.51
CA TYR A 37 -6.95 7.84 14.08
C TYR A 37 -6.53 8.06 12.61
N LEU A 38 -5.95 7.06 11.95
CA LEU A 38 -5.65 7.12 10.51
C LEU A 38 -6.86 6.80 9.63
N GLY A 39 -7.98 6.39 10.23
CA GLY A 39 -9.18 6.00 9.51
C GLY A 39 -9.02 4.67 8.77
N ASN A 40 -9.74 4.50 7.66
CA ASN A 40 -9.66 3.32 6.82
C ASN A 40 -8.50 3.46 5.83
N ILE A 41 -7.47 2.64 5.99
CA ILE A 41 -6.32 2.59 5.10
C ILE A 41 -6.61 1.65 3.93
N THR A 42 -6.15 2.01 2.75
CA THR A 42 -6.29 1.21 1.52
C THR A 42 -4.94 0.84 0.96
N PHE A 43 -4.91 -0.01 -0.07
CA PHE A 43 -3.69 -0.25 -0.84
C PHE A 43 -2.97 1.08 -1.18
N PRO A 44 -1.63 1.17 -1.08
CA PRO A 44 -0.65 0.09 -0.84
C PRO A 44 -0.49 -0.32 0.63
N PHE A 45 -1.30 0.23 1.54
CA PHE A 45 -1.24 -0.03 2.97
C PHE A 45 -1.97 -1.29 3.38
N THR A 46 -1.48 -1.89 4.46
CA THR A 46 -2.15 -2.98 5.15
C THR A 46 -1.84 -2.92 6.65
N ILE A 47 -2.48 -3.79 7.42
CA ILE A 47 -2.18 -4.01 8.84
C ILE A 47 -1.17 -5.13 9.02
N THR A 48 -0.47 -5.15 10.15
CA THR A 48 0.52 -6.19 10.45
C THR A 48 -0.07 -7.61 10.46
N ALA A 49 -1.37 -7.76 10.71
CA ALA A 49 -2.03 -9.08 10.64
C ALA A 49 -2.27 -9.58 9.19
N ARG A 50 -2.11 -8.71 8.17
CA ARG A 50 -2.49 -8.95 6.77
C ARG A 50 -1.40 -8.48 5.81
N HIS A 51 -0.15 -8.87 6.06
CA HIS A 51 1.01 -8.54 5.22
C HIS A 51 0.86 -9.01 3.76
N ASP A 52 -0.04 -9.96 3.50
CA ASP A 52 -0.41 -10.47 2.17
C ASP A 52 -1.29 -9.51 1.35
N CYS A 53 -1.93 -8.53 2.00
CA CYS A 53 -2.88 -7.62 1.38
C CYS A 53 -2.32 -6.24 1.00
N GLY A 54 -1.03 -5.99 1.23
CA GLY A 54 -0.41 -4.71 0.88
C GLY A 54 1.10 -4.72 1.09
N PHE A 55 1.77 -3.76 0.47
CA PHE A 55 3.23 -3.65 0.53
C PHE A 55 3.73 -2.98 1.82
N LEU A 56 2.91 -2.11 2.41
CA LEU A 56 3.30 -1.23 3.50
C LEU A 56 2.45 -1.48 4.73
N SER A 57 3.02 -2.16 5.72
CA SER A 57 2.29 -2.57 6.92
C SER A 57 2.38 -1.54 8.03
N ILE A 58 1.22 -1.12 8.53
CA ILE A 58 1.09 -0.22 9.67
C ILE A 58 0.87 -1.04 10.93
N ARG A 59 1.61 -0.70 12.00
CA ARG A 59 1.49 -1.30 13.33
C ARG A 59 0.49 -0.55 14.19
N ASN A 60 -0.01 -1.26 15.19
CA ASN A 60 -0.90 -0.75 16.24
C ASN A 60 -2.29 -0.33 15.74
N CYS A 61 -2.73 -0.80 14.57
CA CYS A 61 -4.07 -0.49 14.04
C CYS A 61 -5.22 -1.11 14.85
N GLY A 62 -5.02 -2.30 15.42
CA GLY A 62 -6.01 -3.03 16.24
C GLY A 62 -5.75 -2.92 17.74
N ASP A 63 -4.98 -1.92 18.17
CA ASP A 63 -4.72 -1.69 19.60
C ASP A 63 -5.93 -0.99 20.23
N ASP A 64 -6.37 -1.48 21.41
CA ASP A 64 -7.51 -0.92 22.15
C ASP A 64 -7.24 0.51 22.64
N ASN A 65 -5.97 0.92 22.73
CA ASN A 65 -5.59 2.28 23.07
C ASN A 65 -5.68 3.20 21.83
N PRO A 66 -6.65 4.13 21.79
CA PRO A 66 -6.82 5.04 20.65
C PRO A 66 -5.63 5.99 20.45
N HIS A 67 -4.83 6.22 21.50
CA HIS A 67 -3.67 7.11 21.46
C HIS A 67 -2.36 6.41 21.07
N MET A 68 -2.39 5.07 20.89
CA MET A 68 -1.17 4.36 20.54
C MET A 68 -0.65 4.79 19.16
N PRO A 69 0.58 5.32 19.06
CA PRO A 69 1.13 5.79 17.79
C PRO A 69 1.13 4.71 16.73
N LYS A 70 0.66 5.04 15.53
CA LYS A 70 0.74 4.17 14.36
C LYS A 70 2.09 4.34 13.71
N SER A 71 2.73 3.24 13.33
CA SER A 71 4.08 3.25 12.77
C SER A 71 4.21 2.35 11.56
N ILE A 72 5.11 2.73 10.66
CA ILE A 72 5.37 2.04 9.39
C ILE A 72 6.89 1.86 9.23
N GLN A 73 7.26 0.81 8.52
CA GLN A 73 8.64 0.55 8.13
C GLN A 73 8.74 0.65 6.60
N LEU A 74 9.55 1.60 6.11
CA LEU A 74 9.65 1.88 4.67
C LEU A 74 10.67 0.98 3.94
N GLN A 75 11.61 0.40 4.68
CA GLN A 75 12.66 -0.48 4.16
C GLN A 75 12.72 -1.75 5.01
N ALA A 76 13.00 -2.90 4.40
CA ALA A 76 13.23 -4.14 5.15
C ALA A 76 14.37 -3.91 6.17
N ASN A 77 14.11 -4.21 7.45
CA ASN A 77 15.02 -3.96 8.58
C ASN A 77 15.37 -2.48 8.85
N GLY A 78 14.66 -1.52 8.25
CA GLY A 78 14.77 -0.10 8.59
C GLY A 78 14.12 0.28 9.93
N GLY A 79 14.24 1.55 10.31
CA GLY A 79 13.57 2.09 11.50
C GLY A 79 12.05 2.20 11.34
N TRP A 80 11.34 2.15 12.47
CA TRP A 80 9.91 2.45 12.52
C TRP A 80 9.70 3.96 12.56
N VAL A 81 8.86 4.47 11.65
CA VAL A 81 8.53 5.89 11.56
C VAL A 81 7.06 6.06 11.94
N GLN A 82 6.75 7.07 12.75
CA GLN A 82 5.39 7.38 13.13
C GLN A 82 4.60 7.95 11.94
N VAL A 83 3.39 7.43 11.73
CA VAL A 83 2.44 7.94 10.74
C VAL A 83 1.50 8.91 11.45
N VAL A 84 1.51 10.17 11.01
CA VAL A 84 0.67 11.23 11.58
C VAL A 84 -0.65 11.33 10.82
N SER A 85 -0.59 11.35 9.48
CA SER A 85 -1.76 11.38 8.61
C SER A 85 -1.48 10.64 7.29
N ILE A 86 -2.54 10.27 6.59
CA ILE A 86 -2.51 9.71 5.23
C ILE A 86 -3.36 10.63 4.36
N HIS A 87 -2.85 11.01 3.19
CA HIS A 87 -3.53 11.91 2.27
C HIS A 87 -3.64 11.30 0.87
N GLU A 88 -4.88 11.23 0.40
CA GLU A 88 -5.24 10.87 -0.97
C GLU A 88 -4.82 11.98 -1.92
N LEU A 89 -3.85 11.71 -2.79
CA LEU A 89 -3.44 12.69 -3.80
C LEU A 89 -4.30 12.64 -5.06
N LEU A 90 -4.73 11.45 -5.46
CA LEU A 90 -5.52 11.22 -6.67
C LEU A 90 -6.53 10.11 -6.40
N SER A 91 -7.82 10.47 -6.46
CA SER A 91 -8.93 9.51 -6.44
C SER A 91 -9.44 9.35 -7.86
N SER A 92 -9.06 8.26 -8.52
CA SER A 92 -9.66 7.82 -9.77
C SER A 92 -10.34 6.48 -9.52
N SER A 93 -11.42 6.20 -10.26
CA SER A 93 -12.08 4.89 -10.25
C SER A 93 -11.13 3.74 -10.67
N THR A 94 -9.96 4.06 -11.23
CA THR A 94 -8.99 3.07 -11.76
C THR A 94 -7.65 3.09 -11.02
N THR A 95 -7.34 4.13 -10.23
CA THR A 95 -6.05 4.26 -9.52
C THR A 95 -6.17 5.21 -8.33
N ARG A 96 -5.79 4.74 -7.13
CA ARG A 96 -5.68 5.58 -5.92
C ARG A 96 -4.20 5.67 -5.53
N PHE A 97 -3.64 6.89 -5.59
CA PHE A 97 -2.27 7.16 -5.18
C PHE A 97 -2.27 7.98 -3.88
N GLU A 98 -1.62 7.45 -2.85
CA GLU A 98 -1.46 8.06 -1.53
C GLU A 98 -0.02 8.56 -1.36
N THR A 99 0.19 9.73 -0.77
CA THR A 99 1.53 10.16 -0.30
C THR A 99 1.52 10.56 1.17
N PHE A 100 2.70 10.47 1.78
CA PHE A 100 2.92 10.69 3.20
C PHE A 100 3.31 12.11 3.54
N LEU A 101 2.84 12.58 4.69
CA LEU A 101 3.54 13.59 5.48
C LEU A 101 4.19 12.89 6.68
N PHE A 102 5.52 12.88 6.73
CA PHE A 102 6.26 12.42 7.91
C PHE A 102 6.58 13.63 8.79
N ARG A 103 6.63 13.42 10.11
CA ARG A 103 7.18 14.40 11.06
C ARG A 103 8.64 14.07 11.37
#